data_AF-A0A953UUS2-F1
#
_entry.id   AF-A0A953UUS2-F1
#
_cell.length_a   1.000
_cell.length_b   1.000
_cell.length_c   1.000
_cell.angle_alpha   90.00
_cell.angle_beta   90.00
_cell.angle_gamma   90.00
#
_symmetry.space_group_name_H-M   'P 1'
#
loop_
_entity.id
_entity.type
_entity.pdbx_description
1 polymer ?
#
loop_
_entity_poly.entity_id
_entity_poly.type
_entity_poly.pdbx_seq_one_letter_code
_entity_poly.pdbx_strand_id
1 'polypeptide(L)'
;MGQEYTNHLREVRGFAASTVSSHRRTAQCFLQHLKEVGTAVGCIEGSNIESYIAQAGTRLSRASLQHDIAALRGFLRFLSTDGRAPTGLDRQIDTPRLYRLEQLPRALSWDTVRTLLRSVDMTSPMGLLSRRSWKGTVLWKHFQHIKERFPLMRPKLYLPYSELQA
;
A
#
# COMPACT_ATOMS: atom_id res chain seq x y z
N MET A 1 -24.55 3.26 1.93
CA MET A 1 -23.30 3.34 2.73
C MET A 1 -22.03 3.35 1.87
N GLY A 2 -21.63 2.25 1.24
CA GLY A 2 -20.32 2.19 0.54
C GLY A 2 -20.18 3.15 -0.66
N GLN A 3 -21.24 3.32 -1.46
CA GLN A 3 -21.23 4.20 -2.63
C GLN A 3 -21.34 5.68 -2.24
N GLU A 4 -22.19 6.01 -1.25
CA GLU A 4 -22.34 7.37 -0.69
C GLU A 4 -21.01 7.90 -0.14
N TYR A 5 -20.29 7.08 0.64
CA TYR A 5 -18.97 7.43 1.15
C TYR A 5 -17.94 7.61 0.03
N THR A 6 -17.97 6.74 -0.99
CA THR A 6 -17.08 6.85 -2.15
C THR A 6 -17.31 8.16 -2.92
N ASN A 7 -18.56 8.55 -3.11
CA ASN A 7 -18.92 9.81 -3.77
C ASN A 7 -18.51 11.00 -2.91
N HIS A 8 -18.77 10.97 -1.60
CA HIS A 8 -18.31 12.01 -0.67
C HIS A 8 -16.77 12.20 -0.74
N LEU A 9 -16.00 11.11 -0.77
CA LEU A 9 -14.54 11.20 -0.88
C LEU A 9 -14.06 11.77 -2.23
N ARG A 10 -14.82 11.58 -3.31
CA ARG A 10 -14.47 12.12 -4.63
C ARG A 10 -14.92 13.57 -4.79
N GLU A 11 -16.18 13.85 -4.47
CA GLU A 11 -16.84 15.12 -4.78
C GLU A 11 -16.53 16.19 -3.72
N VAL A 12 -16.53 15.82 -2.43
CA VAL A 12 -16.32 16.78 -1.34
C VAL A 12 -14.83 16.88 -0.98
N ARG A 13 -14.11 15.75 -0.97
CA ARG A 13 -12.70 15.70 -0.56
C ARG A 13 -11.72 15.74 -1.73
N GLY A 14 -12.17 15.53 -2.97
CA GLY A 14 -11.31 15.60 -4.16
C GLY A 14 -10.23 14.51 -4.22
N PHE A 15 -10.41 13.36 -3.57
CA PHE A 15 -9.36 12.34 -3.48
C PHE A 15 -9.17 11.57 -4.80
N ALA A 16 -7.91 11.23 -5.06
CA ALA A 16 -7.53 10.36 -6.18
C ALA A 16 -8.17 8.96 -6.04
N ALA A 17 -8.42 8.30 -7.18
CA ALA A 17 -9.11 7.01 -7.21
C ALA A 17 -8.41 5.93 -6.36
N SER A 18 -7.08 5.92 -6.32
CA SER A 18 -6.29 5.02 -5.48
C SER A 18 -6.56 5.25 -3.99
N THR A 19 -6.49 6.49 -3.53
CA THR A 19 -6.79 6.87 -2.13
C THR A 19 -8.23 6.56 -1.75
N VAL A 20 -9.19 6.82 -2.64
CA VAL A 20 -10.61 6.46 -2.42
C VAL A 20 -10.76 4.96 -2.23
N SER A 21 -10.04 4.15 -3.02
CA SER A 21 -10.09 2.69 -2.93
C SER A 21 -9.52 2.20 -1.60
N SER A 22 -8.41 2.79 -1.13
CA SER A 22 -7.84 2.50 0.19
C SER A 22 -8.81 2.88 1.32
N HIS A 23 -9.39 4.08 1.29
CA HIS A 23 -10.36 4.50 2.30
C HIS A 23 -11.60 3.60 2.33
N ARG A 24 -12.10 3.20 1.16
CA ARG A 24 -13.23 2.27 1.06
C ARG A 24 -12.87 0.91 1.66
N ARG A 25 -11.66 0.41 1.41
CA ARG A 25 -11.17 -0.85 1.98
C ARG A 25 -11.14 -0.80 3.50
N THR A 26 -10.58 0.27 4.08
CA THR A 26 -10.56 0.48 5.54
C THR A 26 -11.97 0.52 6.13
N ALA A 27 -12.87 1.30 5.52
CA ALA A 27 -14.26 1.38 5.99
C ALA A 27 -14.97 0.01 5.94
N GLN A 28 -14.71 -0.80 4.90
CA GLN A 28 -15.26 -2.16 4.81
C GLN A 28 -14.70 -3.07 5.90
N CYS A 29 -13.38 -3.02 6.17
CA CYS A 29 -12.76 -3.80 7.23
C CYS A 29 -13.33 -3.43 8.61
N PHE A 30 -13.52 -2.13 8.89
CA PHE A 30 -14.12 -1.68 10.14
C PHE A 30 -15.58 -2.12 10.29
N LEU A 31 -16.40 -1.99 9.23
CA LEU A 31 -17.78 -2.46 9.26
C LEU A 31 -17.88 -3.98 9.45
N GLN A 32 -16.94 -4.74 8.91
CA GLN A 32 -16.85 -6.18 9.11
C GLN A 32 -16.50 -6.50 10.57
N HIS A 33 -15.54 -5.79 11.17
CA HIS A 33 -15.19 -5.92 12.57
C HIS A 33 -16.40 -5.62 13.49
N LEU A 34 -17.15 -4.55 13.21
CA LEU A 34 -18.37 -4.23 13.98
C LEU A 34 -19.41 -5.35 13.91
N LYS A 35 -19.54 -6.04 12.77
CA LYS A 35 -20.42 -7.21 12.65
C LYS A 35 -19.94 -8.38 13.50
N GLU A 36 -18.63 -8.61 13.57
CA GLU A 36 -18.04 -9.67 14.40
C GLU A 36 -18.22 -9.41 15.89
N VAL A 37 -18.13 -8.15 16.32
CA VAL A 37 -18.40 -7.72 17.70
C VAL A 37 -19.90 -7.63 18.00
N GLY A 38 -20.76 -7.61 16.98
CA GLY A 38 -22.21 -7.51 17.13
C GLY A 38 -22.72 -6.10 17.44
N THR A 39 -21.94 -5.05 17.11
CA THR A 39 -22.32 -3.66 17.39
C THR A 39 -22.90 -2.96 16.16
N ALA A 40 -24.03 -2.29 16.34
CA ALA A 40 -24.63 -1.44 15.33
C ALA A 40 -23.85 -0.12 15.16
N VAL A 41 -23.87 0.45 13.95
CA VAL A 41 -23.15 1.70 13.62
C VAL A 41 -23.61 2.89 14.48
N GLY A 42 -24.86 2.90 14.94
CA GLY A 42 -25.40 3.94 15.83
C GLY A 42 -24.90 3.86 17.27
N CYS A 43 -24.38 2.71 17.70
CA CYS A 43 -23.92 2.46 19.07
C CYS A 43 -22.40 2.24 19.13
N ILE A 44 -21.65 2.85 18.21
CA ILE A 44 -20.19 2.73 18.22
C ILE A 44 -19.65 3.47 19.46
N GLU A 45 -18.86 2.76 20.26
CA GLU A 45 -18.11 3.30 21.39
C GLU A 45 -16.60 3.27 21.10
N GLY A 46 -15.82 3.99 21.92
CA GLY A 46 -14.36 4.00 21.83
C GLY A 46 -13.73 2.62 21.94
N SER A 47 -14.31 1.73 22.76
CA SER A 47 -13.88 0.33 22.94
C SER A 47 -13.88 -0.47 21.63
N ASN A 48 -14.87 -0.25 20.76
CA ASN A 48 -14.94 -0.91 19.46
C ASN A 48 -13.85 -0.42 18.50
N ILE A 49 -13.49 0.86 18.61
CA ILE A 49 -12.41 1.45 17.83
C ILE A 49 -11.06 0.93 18.30
N GLU A 50 -10.84 0.87 19.61
CA GLU A 50 -9.63 0.29 20.21
C GLU A 50 -9.46 -1.18 19.83
N SER A 51 -10.54 -1.97 19.90
CA SER A 51 -10.56 -3.38 19.48
C SER A 51 -10.17 -3.54 18.01
N TYR A 52 -10.73 -2.70 17.13
CA TYR A 52 -10.36 -2.69 15.71
C TYR A 52 -8.88 -2.32 15.50
N ILE A 53 -8.39 -1.29 16.18
CA ILE A 53 -6.99 -0.85 16.06
C ILE A 53 -6.03 -1.92 16.59
N ALA A 54 -6.36 -2.59 17.68
CA ALA A 54 -5.60 -3.71 18.22
C ALA A 54 -5.53 -4.86 17.21
N GLN A 55 -6.67 -5.23 16.60
CA GLN A 55 -6.70 -6.27 15.56
C GLN A 55 -5.91 -5.85 14.32
N ALA A 56 -6.05 -4.61 13.85
CA ALA A 56 -5.34 -4.08 12.70
C ALA A 56 -3.82 -4.01 12.95
N GLY A 57 -3.40 -3.66 14.16
CA GLY A 57 -1.99 -3.60 14.58
C GLY A 57 -1.26 -4.94 14.54
N THR A 58 -1.98 -6.07 14.63
CA THR A 58 -1.35 -7.40 14.46
C THR A 58 -0.96 -7.71 13.02
N ARG A 59 -1.65 -7.08 12.04
CA ARG A 59 -1.46 -7.32 10.61
C ARG A 59 -0.71 -6.21 9.87
N LEU A 60 -0.78 -4.98 10.39
CA LEU A 60 -0.27 -3.80 9.70
C LEU A 60 1.00 -3.28 10.38
N SER A 61 1.95 -2.81 9.55
CA SER A 61 3.05 -1.99 10.06
C SER A 61 2.50 -0.70 10.69
N ARG A 62 3.26 -0.07 11.59
CA ARG A 62 2.86 1.23 12.18
C ARG A 62 2.54 2.29 11.14
N ALA A 63 3.28 2.31 10.02
CA ALA A 63 3.05 3.28 8.94
C ALA A 63 1.73 3.01 8.23
N SER A 64 1.45 1.74 7.93
CA SER A 64 0.17 1.32 7.36
C SER A 64 -0.99 1.59 8.32
N LEU A 65 -0.79 1.36 9.63
CA LEU A 65 -1.78 1.60 10.67
C LEU A 65 -2.10 3.10 10.81
N GLN A 66 -1.12 4.00 10.67
CA GLN A 66 -1.40 5.44 10.63
C GLN A 66 -2.32 5.83 9.47
N HIS A 67 -2.07 5.29 8.27
CA HIS A 67 -2.94 5.54 7.12
C HIS A 67 -4.34 4.96 7.32
N ASP A 68 -4.43 3.77 7.93
CA ASP A 68 -5.70 3.13 8.25
C ASP A 68 -6.50 3.96 9.27
N ILE A 69 -5.84 4.44 10.33
CA ILE A 69 -6.44 5.34 11.33
C ILE A 69 -6.92 6.65 10.69
N ALA A 70 -6.12 7.25 9.80
CA ALA A 70 -6.53 8.46 9.10
C ALA A 70 -7.79 8.24 8.23
N ALA A 71 -7.86 7.10 7.53
CA ALA A 71 -9.03 6.72 6.75
C ALA A 71 -10.26 6.45 7.65
N LEU A 72 -10.05 5.80 8.80
CA LEU A 72 -11.10 5.53 9.80
C LEU A 72 -11.66 6.83 10.40
N ARG A 73 -10.81 7.80 10.76
CA ARG A 73 -11.26 9.12 11.24
C ARG A 73 -12.11 9.84 10.20
N GLY A 74 -11.72 9.78 8.92
CA GLY A 74 -12.50 10.33 7.82
C GLY A 74 -13.87 9.66 7.68
N PHE A 75 -13.93 8.34 7.85
CA PHE A 75 -15.17 7.58 7.80
C PHE A 75 -16.10 7.88 8.98
N LEU A 76 -15.58 7.91 10.21
CA LEU A 76 -16.37 8.24 11.40
C LEU A 76 -16.93 9.67 11.34
N ARG A 77 -16.14 10.62 10.83
CA ARG A 77 -16.61 11.99 10.61
C ARG A 77 -17.71 12.07 9.55
N PHE A 78 -17.63 11.24 8.49
CA PHE A 78 -18.72 11.14 7.52
C PHE A 78 -19.99 10.60 8.18
N LEU A 79 -19.88 9.53 8.98
CA LEU A 79 -21.03 8.94 9.68
C LEU A 79 -21.65 9.89 10.71
N SER A 80 -20.85 10.67 11.44
CA SER A 80 -21.37 11.65 12.40
C SER A 80 -22.02 12.85 11.72
N THR A 81 -21.50 13.28 10.57
CA THR A 81 -22.12 14.35 9.76
C THR A 81 -23.48 13.90 9.20
N ASP A 82 -23.62 12.61 8.88
CA ASP A 82 -24.87 11.99 8.41
C ASP A 82 -25.80 11.56 9.56
N GLY A 83 -25.45 11.85 10.82
CA GLY A 83 -26.25 11.52 12.00
C GLY A 83 -26.34 10.02 12.34
N ARG A 84 -25.49 9.18 11.74
CA ARG A 84 -25.52 7.71 11.88
C ARG A 84 -24.62 7.16 12.99
N ALA A 85 -23.73 7.98 13.52
CA ALA A 85 -22.79 7.59 14.59
C ALA A 85 -22.63 8.73 15.60
N PRO A 86 -22.24 8.42 16.86
CA PRO A 86 -21.96 9.44 17.87
C PRO A 86 -20.88 10.43 17.44
N THR A 87 -21.09 11.70 17.73
CA THR A 87 -20.17 12.79 17.39
C THR A 87 -18.92 12.75 18.26
N GLY A 88 -17.74 13.00 17.67
CA GLY A 88 -16.49 13.17 18.41
C GLY A 88 -15.65 11.90 18.58
N LEU A 89 -16.14 10.73 18.15
CA LEU A 89 -15.35 9.49 18.11
C LEU A 89 -14.10 9.63 17.25
N ASP A 90 -14.15 10.45 16.20
CA ASP A 90 -13.00 10.75 15.33
C ASP A 90 -11.87 11.50 16.06
N ARG A 91 -12.15 12.15 17.19
CA ARG A 91 -11.16 12.89 17.99
C ARG A 91 -10.55 12.04 19.10
N GLN A 92 -11.19 10.94 19.48
CA GLN A 92 -10.71 10.03 20.53
C GLN A 92 -9.67 9.03 20.00
N ILE A 93 -9.43 8.99 18.68
CA ILE A 93 -8.46 8.07 18.09
C ILE A 93 -7.06 8.63 18.12
N ASP A 94 -6.22 8.04 18.96
CA ASP A 94 -4.79 8.28 18.95
C ASP A 94 -4.10 7.64 17.75
N THR A 95 -3.17 8.37 17.16
CA THR A 95 -2.39 7.91 16.01
C THR A 95 -1.03 7.42 16.50
N PRO A 96 -0.61 6.17 16.16
CA PRO A 96 0.65 5.63 16.63
C PRO A 96 1.81 6.50 16.15
N ARG A 97 2.79 6.77 17.02
CA ARG A 97 3.95 7.58 16.67
C ARG A 97 4.88 6.81 15.73
N LEU A 98 5.18 7.38 14.56
CA LEU A 98 6.23 6.84 13.67
C LEU A 98 7.59 7.39 14.05
N TYR A 99 8.55 6.50 14.22
CA TYR A 99 9.94 6.86 14.39
C TYR A 99 10.64 6.91 13.03
N ARG A 100 11.42 7.97 12.79
CA ARG A 100 12.06 8.27 11.48
C ARG A 100 12.95 7.12 10.96
N LEU A 101 13.46 6.27 11.84
CA LEU A 101 14.38 5.16 11.53
C LEU A 101 13.72 3.77 11.61
N GLU A 102 12.40 3.69 11.83
CA GLU A 102 11.68 2.41 11.85
C GLU A 102 11.42 1.86 10.44
N GLN A 103 11.60 2.70 9.42
CA GLN A 103 11.48 2.32 8.02
C GLN A 103 12.82 1.79 7.50
N LEU A 104 12.74 0.79 6.61
CA LEU A 104 13.91 0.32 5.88
C LEU A 104 14.58 1.48 5.12
N PRO A 105 15.92 1.45 4.98
CA PRO A 105 16.63 2.42 4.16
C PRO A 105 16.01 2.50 2.78
N ARG A 106 15.70 3.72 2.32
CA ARG A 106 15.12 3.95 0.99
C ARG A 106 16.03 3.45 -0.14
N ALA A 107 17.34 3.44 0.11
CA ALA A 107 18.34 2.89 -0.78
C ALA A 107 19.38 2.13 0.04
N LEU A 108 19.86 1.02 -0.51
CA LEU A 108 21.04 0.33 -0.01
C LEU A 108 22.29 0.98 -0.61
N SER A 109 23.42 0.93 0.11
CA SER A 109 24.70 1.35 -0.45
C SER A 109 25.08 0.45 -1.63
N TRP A 110 25.78 1.02 -2.61
CA TRP A 110 26.18 0.27 -3.81
C TRP A 110 27.04 -0.96 -3.48
N ASP A 111 27.90 -0.87 -2.45
CA ASP A 111 28.70 -2.00 -1.96
C ASP A 111 27.86 -3.12 -1.35
N THR A 112 26.80 -2.79 -0.61
CA THR A 112 25.85 -3.79 -0.08
C THR A 112 25.09 -4.46 -1.23
N VAL A 113 24.67 -3.71 -2.24
CA VAL A 113 24.03 -4.25 -3.45
C VAL A 113 24.98 -5.19 -4.19
N ARG A 114 26.25 -4.81 -4.38
CA ARG A 114 27.26 -5.64 -5.04
C ARG A 114 27.54 -6.94 -4.30
N THR A 115 27.61 -6.88 -2.97
CA THR A 115 27.81 -8.06 -2.12
C THR A 115 26.62 -9.02 -2.21
N LEU A 116 25.39 -8.50 -2.14
CA LEU A 116 24.16 -9.29 -2.27
C LEU A 116 24.06 -9.96 -3.64
N LEU A 117 24.42 -9.24 -4.71
CA LEU A 117 24.44 -9.81 -6.07
C LEU A 117 25.48 -10.93 -6.25
N ARG A 118 26.59 -10.87 -5.49
CA ARG A 118 27.63 -11.91 -5.50
C ARG A 118 27.27 -13.13 -4.65
N SER A 119 26.40 -12.98 -3.65
CA SER A 119 25.98 -14.09 -2.78
C SER A 119 24.86 -14.96 -3.37
N VAL A 120 24.32 -14.60 -4.55
CA VAL A 120 23.33 -15.43 -5.24
C VAL A 120 24.03 -16.59 -5.93
N ASP A 121 23.65 -17.82 -5.59
CA ASP A 121 24.20 -19.04 -6.20
C ASP A 121 23.85 -19.11 -7.69
N MET A 122 24.88 -19.08 -8.52
CA MET A 122 24.82 -19.04 -9.99
C MET A 122 24.58 -20.43 -10.62
N THR A 123 24.59 -21.47 -9.81
CA THR A 123 24.47 -22.86 -10.26
C THR A 123 23.01 -23.29 -10.43
N SER A 124 22.07 -22.53 -9.85
CA SER A 124 20.63 -22.75 -10.00
C SER A 124 20.06 -21.94 -11.16
N PRO A 125 19.14 -22.50 -11.97
CA PRO A 125 18.42 -21.77 -13.02
C PRO A 125 17.75 -20.47 -12.54
N MET A 126 17.33 -20.42 -11.26
CA MET A 126 16.78 -19.20 -10.66
C MET A 126 17.83 -18.12 -10.37
N GLY A 127 19.06 -18.52 -10.03
CA GLY A 127 20.18 -17.59 -9.81
C GLY A 127 20.61 -16.88 -11.10
N LEU A 128 20.63 -17.61 -12.22
CA LEU A 128 20.94 -17.06 -13.54
C LEU A 128 19.87 -16.08 -14.05
N LEU A 129 18.60 -16.28 -13.68
CA LEU A 129 17.48 -15.39 -14.04
C LEU A 129 17.45 -14.10 -13.19
N SER A 130 17.84 -14.17 -11.91
CA SER A 130 17.87 -13.04 -10.97
C SER A 130 18.72 -11.86 -11.46
N ARG A 131 19.77 -12.13 -12.24
CA ARG A 131 20.69 -11.09 -12.75
C ARG A 131 20.21 -10.40 -14.04
N ARG A 132 19.19 -10.94 -14.73
CA ARG A 132 18.74 -10.47 -16.06
C ARG A 132 17.25 -10.15 -16.16
N SER A 133 16.46 -10.50 -15.15
CA SER A 133 15.01 -10.38 -15.19
C SER A 133 14.51 -9.44 -14.11
N TRP A 134 13.82 -8.36 -14.51
CA TRP A 134 13.03 -7.57 -13.57
C TRP A 134 11.64 -8.18 -13.29
N LYS A 135 11.27 -9.30 -13.93
CA LYS A 135 10.09 -10.12 -13.59
C LYS A 135 10.26 -11.57 -14.04
N GLY A 136 10.45 -12.47 -13.08
CA GLY A 136 10.55 -13.91 -13.31
C GLY A 136 9.29 -14.50 -13.98
N THR A 137 9.51 -15.60 -14.70
CA THR A 137 8.52 -16.46 -15.37
C THR A 137 8.09 -16.05 -16.79
N VAL A 138 9.05 -15.85 -17.71
CA VAL A 138 8.75 -15.87 -19.15
C VAL A 138 9.80 -16.72 -19.87
N LEU A 139 9.40 -17.88 -20.39
CA LEU A 139 10.24 -18.69 -21.28
C LEU A 139 10.62 -17.84 -22.51
N TRP A 140 11.85 -17.98 -23.04
CA TRP A 140 12.35 -17.18 -24.18
C TRP A 140 11.38 -17.10 -25.38
N LYS A 141 10.65 -18.19 -25.65
CA LYS A 141 9.59 -18.25 -26.68
C LYS A 141 8.42 -17.29 -26.39
N HIS A 142 7.97 -17.21 -25.15
CA HIS A 142 6.92 -16.29 -24.73
C HIS A 142 7.39 -14.83 -24.73
N PHE A 143 8.68 -14.59 -24.44
CA PHE A 143 9.25 -13.24 -24.50
C PHE A 143 9.31 -12.69 -25.93
N GLN A 144 9.63 -13.53 -26.92
CA GLN A 144 9.61 -13.13 -28.34
C GLN A 144 8.21 -12.71 -28.79
N HIS A 145 7.17 -13.47 -28.44
CA HIS A 145 5.79 -13.08 -28.75
C HIS A 145 5.33 -11.79 -28.05
N ILE A 146 5.77 -11.54 -26.82
CA ILE A 146 5.50 -10.26 -26.13
C ILE A 146 6.20 -9.09 -26.84
N LYS A 147 7.43 -9.31 -27.33
CA LYS A 147 8.24 -8.30 -28.03
C LYS A 147 7.66 -7.93 -29.40
N GLU A 148 7.10 -8.89 -30.13
CA GLU A 148 6.37 -8.65 -31.39
C GLU A 148 5.07 -7.87 -31.15
N ARG A 149 4.37 -8.18 -30.05
CA ARG A 149 3.06 -7.60 -29.74
C ARG A 149 3.14 -6.23 -29.06
N PHE A 150 4.21 -5.98 -28.32
CA PHE A 150 4.51 -4.70 -27.68
C PHE A 150 5.97 -4.34 -27.98
N PRO A 151 6.24 -3.64 -29.10
CA PRO A 151 7.60 -3.22 -29.43
C PRO A 151 8.05 -2.21 -28.37
N LEU A 152 8.82 -2.70 -27.39
CA LEU A 152 9.50 -1.82 -26.44
C LEU A 152 10.45 -0.94 -27.25
N MET A 153 10.23 0.38 -27.21
CA MET A 153 11.25 1.31 -27.68
C MET A 153 12.55 0.97 -26.96
N ARG A 154 13.62 0.77 -27.73
CA ARG A 154 14.94 0.52 -27.15
C ARG A 154 15.21 1.65 -26.14
N PRO A 155 15.61 1.36 -24.89
CA PRO A 155 16.06 2.42 -24.01
C PRO A 155 17.17 3.15 -24.77
N LYS A 156 17.04 4.48 -24.89
CA LYS A 156 18.15 5.31 -25.37
C LYS A 156 19.26 5.16 -24.33
N LEU A 157 20.12 4.17 -24.53
CA LEU A 157 21.40 4.06 -23.86
C LEU A 157 22.16 5.31 -24.27
N TYR A 158 22.20 6.30 -23.39
CA TYR A 158 23.08 7.44 -23.56
C TYR A 158 24.48 6.95 -23.19
N LEU A 159 25.18 6.38 -24.17
CA LEU A 159 26.60 6.13 -24.06
C LEU A 159 27.31 7.48 -24.22
N PRO A 160 28.07 7.96 -23.24
CA PRO A 160 28.93 9.13 -23.44
C PRO A 160 29.90 8.82 -24.59
N TYR A 161 30.10 9.80 -25.48
CA TYR A 161 30.90 9.68 -26.72
C TYR A 161 32.32 9.12 -26.47
N SER A 162 32.85 9.29 -25.25
CA SER A 162 34.16 8.79 -24.83
C SER A 162 34.31 7.27 -24.84
N GLU A 163 33.22 6.49 -24.84
CA GLU A 163 33.28 5.02 -24.85
C GLU A 163 33.15 4.40 -26.26
N LEU A 164 32.99 5.20 -27.32
CA LEU A 164 32.85 4.72 -28.70
C LEU A 164 34.16 4.72 -29.50
N GLN A 165 35.29 5.05 -28.88
CA GLN A 165 36.62 5.13 -29.54
C GLN A 165 37.71 4.26 -28.89
N ALA A 166 37.34 3.17 -28.19
CA ALA A 166 38.30 2.16 -27.73
C ALA A 166 38.21 0.88 -28.57
#